data_AF-A0A3N5L5T3-F1
#
_entry.id   AF-A0A3N5L5T3-F1
#
_cell.length_a   1.000
_cell.length_b   1.000
_cell.length_c   1.000
_cell.angle_alpha   90.00
_cell.angle_beta   90.00
_cell.angle_gamma   90.00
#
_symmetry.space_group_name_H-M   'P 1'
#
loop_
_entity.id
_entity.type
_entity.pdbx_description
1 polymer ?
#
loop_
_entity_poly.entity_id
_entity_poly.type
_entity_poly.pdbx_seq_one_letter_code
_entity_poly.pdbx_strand_id
1 'polypeptide(L)'
;SAAVLPGAEVTTRGVCVNPGRLGFLQALEEMGATIGAVVTGTFHGDVVGDVTVGGGDLRAIEVSGAEVATMIDELPLLAVVAAHAEGITRVGDAGELRTKESDRITTTVAMITALGGGAEAAGDGFSVVGTGFLDPGTVDSYGDHRIAMAAAVAATGSRGPVRITGAEAASVSWPGFYEALEASWSSR
;
A
#
# COMPACT_ATOMS: atom_id res chain seq x y z
N SER A 1 -2.98 6.23 -1.37
CA SER A 1 -3.94 7.16 -0.73
C SER A 1 -5.20 7.34 -1.59
N ALA A 2 -5.12 7.64 -2.89
CA ALA A 2 -6.30 7.83 -3.74
C ALA A 2 -7.26 6.62 -3.75
N ALA A 3 -6.73 5.40 -3.93
CA ALA A 3 -7.53 4.18 -3.97
C ALA A 3 -8.46 4.00 -2.75
N VAL A 4 -8.00 4.39 -1.55
CA VAL A 4 -8.72 4.19 -0.27
C VAL A 4 -9.57 5.38 0.15
N LEU A 5 -9.57 6.47 -0.63
CA LEU A 5 -10.32 7.68 -0.33
C LEU A 5 -11.41 7.86 -1.39
N PRO A 6 -12.70 7.69 -1.04
CA PRO A 6 -13.79 7.83 -1.99
C PRO A 6 -13.76 9.16 -2.77
N GLY A 7 -13.90 9.08 -4.09
CA GLY A 7 -13.87 10.25 -4.98
C GLY A 7 -12.51 10.92 -5.18
N ALA A 8 -11.44 10.36 -4.59
CA ALA A 8 -10.10 10.88 -4.77
C ALA A 8 -9.46 10.41 -6.08
N GLU A 9 -8.65 11.28 -6.67
CA GLU A 9 -7.81 10.98 -7.82
C GLU A 9 -6.41 11.56 -7.59
N VAL A 10 -5.37 10.81 -7.95
CA VAL A 10 -3.99 11.30 -7.92
C VAL A 10 -3.27 10.85 -9.19
N THR A 11 -2.61 11.80 -9.87
CA THR A 11 -1.70 11.52 -10.98
C THR A 11 -0.25 11.66 -10.52
N THR A 12 0.51 10.57 -10.62
CA THR A 12 1.95 10.54 -10.38
C THR A 12 2.67 10.54 -11.72
N ARG A 13 3.60 11.48 -11.91
CA ARG A 13 4.33 11.65 -13.18
C ARG A 13 5.63 10.85 -13.22
N GLY A 14 6.03 10.43 -14.41
CA GLY A 14 7.33 9.78 -14.63
C GLY A 14 7.50 8.44 -13.89
N VAL A 15 6.40 7.73 -13.65
CA VAL A 15 6.40 6.40 -13.05
C VAL A 15 6.95 5.40 -14.05
N CYS A 16 7.79 4.47 -13.60
CA CYS A 16 8.19 3.34 -14.44
C CYS A 16 6.98 2.44 -14.70
N VAL A 17 6.59 2.33 -15.97
CA VAL A 17 5.43 1.53 -16.41
C VAL A 17 5.85 0.21 -17.07
N ASN A 18 7.00 -0.32 -16.66
CA ASN A 18 7.49 -1.62 -17.09
C ASN A 18 6.55 -2.73 -16.57
N PRO A 19 5.97 -3.58 -17.44
CA PRO A 19 5.01 -4.61 -17.05
C PRO A 19 5.45 -5.49 -15.86
N GLY A 20 6.75 -5.78 -15.73
CA GLY A 20 7.27 -6.58 -14.62
C GLY A 20 7.24 -5.90 -13.25
N ARG A 21 6.91 -4.60 -13.18
CA ARG A 21 6.80 -3.81 -11.93
C ARG A 21 5.41 -3.22 -11.71
N LEU A 22 4.41 -3.66 -12.49
CA LEU A 22 3.03 -3.17 -12.40
C LEU A 22 2.14 -4.00 -11.47
N GLY A 23 2.68 -5.03 -10.80
CA GLY A 23 1.89 -5.97 -9.99
C GLY A 23 0.96 -5.29 -8.99
N PHE A 24 1.46 -4.28 -8.28
CA PHE A 24 0.64 -3.52 -7.34
C PHE A 24 -0.48 -2.73 -8.03
N LEU A 25 -0.23 -2.10 -9.18
CA LEU A 25 -1.25 -1.36 -9.94
C LEU A 25 -2.32 -2.31 -10.51
N GLN A 26 -1.91 -3.50 -10.95
CA GLN A 26 -2.83 -4.56 -11.41
C GLN A 26 -3.70 -5.05 -10.26
N ALA A 27 -3.14 -5.27 -9.07
CA ALA A 27 -3.90 -5.63 -7.88
C ALA A 27 -4.92 -4.54 -7.50
N LEU A 28 -4.54 -3.25 -7.59
CA LEU A 28 -5.48 -2.16 -7.36
C LEU A 28 -6.65 -2.17 -8.37
N GLU A 29 -6.35 -2.39 -9.65
CA GLU A 29 -7.37 -2.49 -10.71
C GLU A 29 -8.30 -3.69 -10.48
N GLU A 30 -7.76 -4.85 -10.11
CA GLU A 30 -8.54 -6.04 -9.78
C GLU A 30 -9.43 -5.82 -8.56
N MET A 31 -8.93 -5.10 -7.55
CA MET A 31 -9.73 -4.67 -6.40
C MET A 31 -10.82 -3.66 -6.78
N GLY A 32 -10.80 -3.06 -7.98
CA GLY A 32 -11.83 -2.12 -8.45
C GLY A 32 -11.44 -0.65 -8.41
N ALA A 33 -10.17 -0.32 -8.18
CA ALA A 33 -9.67 1.05 -8.38
C ALA A 33 -9.60 1.38 -9.88
N THR A 34 -9.76 2.67 -10.22
CA THR A 34 -9.54 3.11 -11.61
C THR A 34 -8.06 3.39 -11.82
N ILE A 35 -7.44 2.75 -12.81
CA ILE A 35 -6.05 2.95 -13.16
C ILE A 35 -5.96 3.47 -14.60
N GLY A 36 -5.27 4.59 -14.80
CA GLY A 36 -4.91 5.12 -16.10
C GLY A 36 -3.40 5.27 -16.20
N ALA A 37 -2.81 4.92 -17.34
CA ALA A 37 -1.39 5.13 -17.60
C ALA A 37 -1.19 5.70 -19.00
N VAL A 38 -0.44 6.80 -19.10
CA VAL A 38 -0.05 7.42 -20.37
C VAL A 38 1.47 7.39 -20.46
N VAL A 39 2.01 6.65 -21.43
CA VAL A 39 3.46 6.62 -21.69
C VAL A 39 3.91 8.01 -22.13
N THR A 40 4.88 8.58 -21.43
CA THR A 40 5.43 9.91 -21.69
C THR A 40 6.85 9.87 -22.23
N GLY A 41 7.54 8.73 -22.12
CA GLY A 41 8.85 8.54 -22.73
C GLY A 41 9.63 7.37 -22.16
N THR A 42 10.96 7.51 -22.15
CA THR A 42 11.89 6.56 -21.55
C THR A 42 12.89 7.27 -20.64
N PHE A 43 13.31 6.61 -19.57
CA PHE A 43 14.32 7.11 -18.63
C PHE A 43 15.27 5.98 -18.25
N HIS A 44 16.57 6.16 -18.52
CA HIS A 44 17.60 5.12 -18.30
C HIS A 44 17.25 3.73 -18.88
N GLY A 45 16.51 3.69 -19.99
CA GLY A 45 16.08 2.45 -20.65
C GLY A 45 14.76 1.87 -20.15
N ASP A 46 14.20 2.38 -19.06
CA ASP A 46 12.86 2.03 -18.60
C ASP A 46 11.80 2.88 -19.32
N VAL A 47 10.66 2.27 -19.65
CA VAL A 47 9.48 2.99 -20.14
C VAL A 47 8.85 3.74 -18.97
N VAL A 48 8.62 5.04 -19.14
CA VAL A 48 8.02 5.89 -18.12
C VAL A 48 6.72 6.51 -18.62
N GLY A 49 5.81 6.76 -17.67
CA GLY A 49 4.51 7.33 -17.95
C GLY A 49 3.93 8.06 -16.76
N ASP A 50 2.86 8.80 -17.01
CA ASP A 50 2.04 9.40 -15.98
C ASP A 50 0.95 8.40 -15.62
N VAL A 51 0.85 8.05 -14.33
CA VAL A 51 -0.12 7.08 -13.80
C VAL A 51 -1.14 7.83 -12.95
N THR A 52 -2.41 7.69 -13.31
CA THR A 52 -3.55 8.20 -12.56
C THR A 52 -4.23 7.04 -11.83
N VAL A 53 -4.46 7.23 -10.53
CA VAL A 53 -5.22 6.30 -9.69
C VAL A 53 -6.42 7.02 -9.12
N GLY A 54 -7.62 6.47 -9.36
CA GLY A 54 -8.88 6.89 -8.78
C GLY A 54 -9.42 5.89 -7.76
N GLY A 55 -10.03 6.38 -6.69
CA GLY A 55 -10.77 5.56 -5.73
C GLY A 55 -11.98 4.85 -6.37
N GLY A 56 -12.42 3.74 -5.77
CA GLY A 56 -13.55 2.96 -6.25
C GLY A 56 -14.19 2.12 -5.13
N ASP A 57 -15.24 1.37 -5.48
CA ASP A 57 -15.85 0.37 -4.58
C ASP A 57 -14.93 -0.85 -4.53
N LEU A 58 -13.97 -0.81 -3.60
CA LEU A 58 -12.92 -1.82 -3.49
C LEU A 58 -13.48 -3.17 -3.03
N ARG A 59 -12.98 -4.26 -3.63
CA ARG A 59 -13.32 -5.65 -3.27
C ARG A 59 -12.07 -6.45 -2.97
N ALA A 60 -12.23 -7.45 -2.10
CA ALA A 60 -11.16 -8.35 -1.74
C ALA A 60 -10.68 -9.20 -2.93
N ILE A 61 -9.39 -9.52 -2.91
CA ILE A 61 -8.71 -10.38 -3.89
C ILE A 61 -7.90 -11.47 -3.16
N GLU A 62 -7.48 -12.50 -3.89
CA GLU A 62 -6.52 -13.48 -3.39
C GLU A 62 -5.26 -13.40 -4.25
N VAL A 63 -4.10 -13.22 -3.61
CA VAL A 63 -2.80 -13.05 -4.28
C VAL A 63 -1.85 -14.14 -3.82
N SER A 64 -1.22 -14.84 -4.75
CA SER A 64 -0.26 -15.90 -4.44
C SER A 64 0.77 -16.11 -5.56
N GLY A 65 1.75 -16.97 -5.34
CA GLY A 65 2.74 -17.37 -6.34
C GLY A 65 3.42 -16.21 -7.09
N ALA A 66 3.28 -16.21 -8.41
CA ALA A 66 3.96 -15.25 -9.28
C ALA A 66 3.49 -13.80 -9.07
N GLU A 67 2.25 -13.59 -8.65
CA GLU A 67 1.70 -12.25 -8.43
C GLU A 67 2.40 -11.58 -7.25
N VAL A 68 2.59 -12.32 -6.16
CA VAL A 68 3.33 -11.85 -4.98
C VAL A 68 4.74 -11.41 -5.35
N ALA A 69 5.43 -12.15 -6.22
CA ALA A 69 6.78 -11.80 -6.64
C ALA A 69 6.87 -10.45 -7.38
N THR A 70 5.79 -10.02 -8.05
CA THR A 70 5.77 -8.75 -8.80
C THR A 70 5.48 -7.52 -7.94
N MET A 71 5.11 -7.72 -6.66
CA MET A 71 4.76 -6.64 -5.73
C MET A 71 5.14 -6.93 -4.27
N ILE A 72 6.17 -7.76 -4.06
CA ILE A 72 6.54 -8.25 -2.72
C ILE A 72 6.77 -7.11 -1.73
N ASP A 73 7.40 -6.02 -2.15
CA ASP A 73 7.70 -4.88 -1.29
C ASP A 73 6.50 -3.91 -1.12
N GLU A 74 5.43 -4.10 -1.89
CA GLU A 74 4.18 -3.33 -1.83
C GLU A 74 3.08 -4.05 -1.02
N LEU A 75 3.29 -5.30 -0.59
CA LEU A 75 2.31 -6.06 0.20
C LEU A 75 1.87 -5.38 1.51
N PRO A 76 2.73 -4.67 2.27
CA PRO A 76 2.25 -3.87 3.40
C PRO A 76 1.25 -2.79 3.00
N LEU A 77 1.43 -2.20 1.81
CA LEU A 77 0.51 -1.20 1.28
C LEU A 77 -0.79 -1.84 0.75
N LEU A 78 -0.71 -3.03 0.14
CA LEU A 78 -1.88 -3.81 -0.25
C LEU A 78 -2.76 -4.15 0.96
N ALA A 79 -2.16 -4.46 2.11
CA ALA A 79 -2.90 -4.70 3.35
C ALA A 79 -3.72 -3.47 3.80
N VAL A 80 -3.17 -2.27 3.63
CA VAL A 80 -3.90 -1.02 3.90
C VAL A 80 -5.09 -0.89 2.96
N VAL A 81 -4.91 -1.14 1.66
CA VAL A 81 -6.01 -1.08 0.67
C VAL A 81 -7.07 -2.14 0.99
N ALA A 82 -6.66 -3.35 1.35
CA ALA A 82 -7.55 -4.44 1.73
C ALA A 82 -8.43 -4.12 2.94
N ALA A 83 -7.93 -3.37 3.93
CA ALA A 83 -8.73 -2.94 5.07
C ALA A 83 -9.92 -2.05 4.68
N HIS A 84 -9.83 -1.37 3.52
CA HIS A 84 -10.89 -0.54 2.94
C HIS A 84 -11.78 -1.27 1.93
N ALA A 85 -11.47 -2.50 1.56
CA ALA A 85 -12.23 -3.28 0.59
C ALA A 85 -13.44 -3.99 1.22
N GLU A 86 -14.37 -4.46 0.41
CA GLU A 86 -15.41 -5.41 0.82
C GLU A 86 -14.87 -6.86 0.75
N GLY A 87 -14.92 -7.59 1.86
CA GLY A 87 -14.54 -9.01 1.91
C GLY A 87 -13.24 -9.28 2.66
N ILE A 88 -12.58 -10.41 2.37
CA ILE A 88 -11.32 -10.82 3.00
C ILE A 88 -10.26 -10.99 1.92
N THR A 89 -9.25 -10.13 1.91
CA THR A 89 -8.10 -10.27 1.02
C THR A 89 -7.12 -11.27 1.63
N ARG A 90 -6.60 -12.19 0.81
CA ARG A 90 -5.59 -13.17 1.24
C ARG A 90 -4.32 -13.04 0.42
N VAL A 91 -3.18 -13.07 1.12
CA VAL A 91 -1.85 -13.11 0.52
C VAL A 91 -1.18 -14.39 0.99
N GLY A 92 -0.73 -15.23 0.04
CA GLY A 92 0.03 -16.46 0.30
C GLY A 92 1.34 -16.49 -0.49
N ASP A 93 2.20 -17.49 -0.25
CA ASP A 93 3.52 -17.63 -0.91
C ASP A 93 4.47 -16.41 -0.72
N ALA A 94 4.25 -15.59 0.30
CA ALA A 94 5.00 -14.38 0.62
C ALA A 94 6.01 -14.57 1.78
N GLY A 95 6.50 -15.81 1.99
CA GLY A 95 7.42 -16.13 3.09
C GLY A 95 8.70 -15.28 3.14
N GLU A 96 9.16 -14.75 2.00
CA GLU A 96 10.31 -13.84 1.90
C GLU A 96 10.15 -12.58 2.79
N LEU A 97 8.91 -12.14 3.02
CA LEU A 97 8.62 -10.98 3.88
C LEU A 97 9.14 -11.13 5.30
N ARG A 98 9.28 -12.35 5.82
CA ARG A 98 9.76 -12.58 7.19
C ARG A 98 11.23 -12.23 7.38
N THR A 99 11.99 -12.21 6.30
CA THR A 99 13.46 -12.00 6.30
C THR A 99 13.87 -10.64 5.74
N LYS A 100 12.91 -9.72 5.56
CA LYS A 100 13.17 -8.34 5.17
C LYS A 100 13.72 -7.53 6.35
N GLU A 101 13.76 -6.21 6.24
CA GLU A 101 14.24 -5.28 7.28
C GLU A 101 13.53 -5.47 8.62
N SER A 102 12.26 -5.86 8.57
CA SER A 102 11.49 -6.44 9.66
C SER A 102 10.83 -7.74 9.20
N ASP A 103 10.23 -8.50 10.13
CA ASP A 103 9.27 -9.53 9.75
C ASP A 103 8.00 -8.82 9.23
N ARG A 104 7.97 -8.52 7.93
CA ARG A 104 6.93 -7.71 7.29
C ARG A 104 5.55 -8.35 7.33
N ILE A 105 5.44 -9.67 7.49
CA ILE A 105 4.14 -10.30 7.73
C ILE A 105 3.64 -9.88 9.10
N THR A 106 4.46 -10.09 10.13
CA THR A 106 4.09 -9.80 11.52
C THR A 106 3.83 -8.30 11.72
N THR A 107 4.68 -7.43 11.18
CA THR A 107 4.54 -5.97 11.35
C THR A 107 3.38 -5.39 10.55
N THR A 108 3.05 -5.94 9.38
CA THR A 108 1.85 -5.55 8.61
C THR A 108 0.57 -5.91 9.37
N VAL A 109 0.49 -7.12 9.92
CA VAL A 109 -0.68 -7.54 10.72
C VAL A 109 -0.79 -6.69 11.98
N ALA A 110 0.34 -6.40 12.65
CA ALA A 110 0.36 -5.52 13.82
C ALA A 110 -0.12 -4.10 13.47
N MET A 111 0.31 -3.53 12.33
CA MET A 111 -0.14 -2.23 11.84
C MET A 111 -1.65 -2.18 11.65
N ILE A 112 -2.24 -3.14 10.92
CA ILE A 112 -3.69 -3.17 10.69
C ILE A 112 -4.46 -3.33 12.01
N THR A 113 -4.00 -4.22 12.88
CA THR A 113 -4.63 -4.48 14.19
C THR A 113 -4.55 -3.26 15.11
N ALA A 114 -3.42 -2.55 15.13
CA ALA A 114 -3.23 -1.34 15.93
C ALA A 114 -4.14 -0.18 15.48
N LEU A 115 -4.67 -0.26 14.26
CA LEU A 115 -5.64 0.67 13.69
C LEU A 115 -7.06 0.08 13.67
N GLY A 116 -7.36 -0.89 14.55
CA GLY A 116 -8.70 -1.46 14.73
C GLY A 116 -9.18 -2.37 13.59
N GLY A 117 -8.35 -2.62 12.58
CA GLY A 117 -8.67 -3.53 11.48
C GLY A 117 -8.49 -5.00 11.87
N GLY A 118 -9.18 -5.90 11.15
CA GLY A 118 -8.99 -7.34 11.31
C GLY A 118 -7.89 -7.85 10.39
N ALA A 119 -6.82 -8.41 10.94
CA ALA A 119 -5.77 -9.07 10.16
C ALA A 119 -5.19 -10.28 10.90
N GLU A 120 -4.78 -11.29 10.15
CA GLU A 120 -4.21 -12.52 10.69
C GLU A 120 -2.95 -12.92 9.90
N ALA A 121 -1.89 -13.27 10.62
CA ALA A 121 -0.66 -13.78 10.03
C ALA A 121 -0.77 -15.27 9.72
N ALA A 122 -0.25 -15.69 8.57
CA ALA A 122 0.00 -17.08 8.20
C ALA A 122 1.52 -17.33 8.09
N GLY A 123 1.94 -18.59 7.97
CA GLY A 123 3.36 -18.94 7.88
C GLY A 123 4.09 -18.23 6.74
N ASP A 124 3.42 -18.06 5.61
CA ASP A 124 3.93 -17.53 4.35
C ASP A 124 3.04 -16.40 3.80
N GLY A 125 2.33 -15.68 4.67
CA GLY A 125 1.45 -14.62 4.20
C GLY A 125 0.58 -14.04 5.31
N PHE A 126 -0.53 -13.43 4.92
CA PHE A 126 -1.50 -12.85 5.84
C PHE A 126 -2.87 -12.70 5.19
N SER A 127 -3.89 -12.48 6.00
CA SER A 127 -5.22 -12.06 5.53
C SER A 127 -5.65 -10.77 6.21
N VAL A 128 -6.47 -9.99 5.50
CA VAL A 128 -7.04 -8.73 6.01
C VAL A 128 -8.54 -8.73 5.75
N VAL A 129 -9.32 -8.49 6.79
CA VAL A 129 -10.76 -8.29 6.73
C VAL A 129 -11.03 -6.83 6.40
N GLY A 130 -11.65 -6.62 5.25
CA GLY A 130 -12.05 -5.32 4.79
C GLY A 130 -13.32 -4.83 5.50
N THR A 131 -13.21 -3.69 6.17
CA THR A 131 -14.30 -3.05 6.93
C THR A 131 -14.68 -1.67 6.40
N GLY A 132 -13.96 -1.19 5.39
CA GLY A 132 -14.16 0.11 4.74
C GLY A 132 -13.41 1.27 5.42
N PHE A 133 -12.88 1.09 6.63
CA PHE A 133 -12.16 2.13 7.36
C PHE A 133 -11.10 1.56 8.30
N LEU A 134 -10.21 2.44 8.76
CA LEU A 134 -9.29 2.20 9.87
C LEU A 134 -9.54 3.22 10.98
N ASP A 135 -9.16 2.88 12.20
CA ASP A 135 -9.35 3.72 13.39
C ASP A 135 -8.10 4.52 13.76
N PRO A 136 -8.24 5.56 14.61
CA PRO A 136 -7.11 6.24 15.21
C PRO A 136 -6.28 5.26 16.04
N GLY A 137 -4.96 5.44 16.08
CA GLY A 137 -4.10 4.51 16.80
C GLY A 137 -2.63 4.89 16.79
N THR A 138 -1.80 4.01 17.31
CA THR A 138 -0.34 4.14 17.27
C THR A 138 0.25 2.91 16.60
N VAL A 139 1.04 3.12 15.54
CA VAL A 139 1.74 2.09 14.79
C VAL A 139 3.23 2.23 15.04
N ASP A 140 3.93 1.12 15.26
CA ASP A 140 5.39 1.07 15.27
C ASP A 140 5.89 0.66 13.88
N SER A 141 6.83 1.42 13.31
CA SER A 141 7.46 1.07 12.03
C SER A 141 8.46 -0.07 12.15
N TYR A 142 8.92 -0.37 13.36
CA TYR A 142 10.01 -1.32 13.64
C TYR A 142 11.32 -0.97 12.89
N GLY A 143 11.49 0.30 12.52
CA GLY A 143 12.62 0.75 11.70
C GLY A 143 12.52 0.36 10.22
N ASP A 144 11.39 -0.21 9.78
CA ASP A 144 11.17 -0.62 8.39
C ASP A 144 10.50 0.51 7.60
N HIS A 145 11.20 0.96 6.56
CA HIS A 145 10.74 2.08 5.72
C HIS A 145 9.42 1.77 5.00
N ARG A 146 9.19 0.51 4.58
CA ARG A 146 7.94 0.11 3.90
C ARG A 146 6.76 0.13 4.87
N ILE A 147 6.97 -0.29 6.12
CA ILE A 147 5.94 -0.21 7.17
C ILE A 147 5.67 1.24 7.55
N ALA A 148 6.69 2.08 7.71
CA ALA A 148 6.53 3.51 7.98
C ALA A 148 5.69 4.22 6.90
N MET A 149 6.00 3.96 5.62
CA MET A 149 5.26 4.54 4.49
C MET A 149 3.83 3.97 4.39
N ALA A 150 3.63 2.67 4.59
CA ALA A 150 2.30 2.07 4.58
C ALA A 150 1.43 2.62 5.71
N ALA A 151 1.97 2.77 6.93
CA ALA A 151 1.28 3.37 8.06
C ALA A 151 0.90 4.83 7.81
N ALA A 152 1.75 5.59 7.12
CA ALA A 152 1.44 6.96 6.72
C ALA A 152 0.30 7.02 5.69
N VAL A 153 0.25 6.08 4.74
CA VAL A 153 -0.89 5.98 3.81
C VAL A 153 -2.16 5.54 4.56
N ALA A 154 -2.06 4.60 5.50
CA ALA A 154 -3.18 4.18 6.34
C ALA A 154 -3.76 5.36 7.15
N ALA A 155 -2.90 6.25 7.65
CA ALA A 155 -3.33 7.47 8.33
C ALA A 155 -4.22 8.36 7.45
N THR A 156 -4.01 8.39 6.13
CA THR A 156 -4.84 9.18 5.21
C THR A 156 -6.27 8.65 5.06
N GLY A 157 -6.49 7.34 5.28
CA GLY A 157 -7.81 6.70 5.23
C GLY A 157 -8.44 6.44 6.60
N SER A 158 -7.75 6.79 7.70
CA SER A 158 -8.24 6.56 9.06
C SER A 158 -9.32 7.56 9.46
N ARG A 159 -10.23 7.15 10.35
CA ARG A 159 -11.29 8.00 10.93
C ARG A 159 -10.75 9.04 11.92
N GLY A 160 -9.46 9.04 12.20
CA GLY A 160 -8.81 10.09 12.98
C GLY A 160 -7.29 9.90 13.06
N PRO A 161 -6.62 10.50 14.06
CA PRO A 161 -5.17 10.63 14.04
C PRO A 161 -4.47 9.28 14.23
N VAL A 162 -3.45 9.03 13.41
CA VAL A 162 -2.52 7.90 13.55
C VAL A 162 -1.15 8.43 13.93
N ARG A 163 -0.58 7.93 15.02
CA ARG A 163 0.79 8.20 15.42
C ARG A 163 1.70 7.08 14.92
N ILE A 164 2.80 7.43 14.26
CA ILE A 164 3.79 6.46 13.77
C ILE A 164 5.06 6.62 14.59
N THR A 165 5.43 5.59 15.33
CA THR A 165 6.74 5.49 15.99
C THR A 165 7.77 5.04 14.97
N GLY A 166 8.94 5.69 14.92
CA GLY A 166 9.98 5.39 13.93
C GLY A 166 9.62 5.87 12.51
N ALA A 167 8.85 6.95 12.39
CA ALA A 167 8.42 7.54 11.11
C ALA A 167 9.62 7.93 10.21
N GLU A 168 10.73 8.35 10.82
CA GLU A 168 11.96 8.70 10.13
C GLU A 168 12.54 7.59 9.24
N ALA A 169 12.16 6.32 9.47
CA ALA A 169 12.57 5.19 8.63
C ALA A 169 12.16 5.39 7.16
N ALA A 170 11.03 6.06 6.88
CA ALA A 170 10.59 6.35 5.51
C ALA A 170 11.65 7.13 4.71
N SER A 171 12.37 8.04 5.37
CA SER A 171 13.40 8.88 4.73
C SER A 171 14.64 8.11 4.29
N VAL A 172 14.84 6.87 4.77
CA VAL A 172 15.92 5.98 4.31
C VAL A 172 15.75 5.65 2.83
N SER A 173 14.51 5.37 2.40
CA SER A 173 14.20 5.08 0.99
C SER A 173 13.78 6.32 0.21
N TRP A 174 13.04 7.25 0.84
CA TRP A 174 12.50 8.42 0.17
C TRP A 174 12.51 9.64 1.10
N PRO A 175 13.60 10.43 1.11
CA PRO A 175 13.76 11.57 2.02
C PRO A 175 12.59 12.58 2.04
N GLY A 176 11.96 12.83 0.89
CA GLY A 176 10.83 13.76 0.74
C GLY A 176 9.45 13.11 0.73
N PHE A 177 9.31 11.92 1.33
CA PHE A 177 8.07 11.15 1.27
C PHE A 177 6.89 11.87 1.96
N TYR A 178 7.09 12.43 3.14
CA TYR A 178 6.02 13.06 3.91
C TYR A 178 5.52 14.34 3.24
N GLU A 179 6.42 15.14 2.68
CA GLU A 179 6.10 16.34 1.91
C GLU A 179 5.32 15.97 0.64
N ALA A 180 5.72 14.90 -0.06
CA ALA A 180 5.00 14.41 -1.23
C ALA A 180 3.60 13.89 -0.87
N LEU A 181 3.47 13.17 0.25
CA LEU A 181 2.19 12.68 0.73
C LEU A 181 1.26 13.84 1.13
N GLU A 182 1.76 14.84 1.85
CA GLU A 182 1.02 16.03 2.24
C GLU A 182 0.55 16.84 1.03
N ALA A 183 1.41 17.02 0.02
CA ALA A 183 1.05 17.70 -1.23
C ALA A 183 -0.06 16.97 -2.00
N SER A 184 -0.07 15.63 -1.97
CA SER A 184 -1.12 14.80 -2.59
C SER A 184 -2.49 14.92 -1.91
N TRP A 185 -2.50 15.43 -0.67
CA TRP A 185 -3.69 15.60 0.15
C TRP A 185 -4.20 17.04 0.14
N SER A 186 -3.29 18.02 0.19
CA SER A 186 -3.59 19.45 0.25
C SER A 186 -4.04 20.06 -1.09
N SER A 187 -3.95 19.28 -2.17
CA SER A 187 -4.44 19.64 -3.51
C SER A 187 -5.90 19.23 -3.75
N ARG A 188 -6.60 18.80 -2.69
CA ARG A 188 -8.05 18.52 -2.67
C ARG A 188 -8.78 19.65 -1.97
#